data_AF-A0A8J7NVN9-F1
#
_entry.id   AF-A0A8J7NVN9-F1
#
_cell.length_a   1.000
_cell.length_b   1.000
_cell.length_c   1.000
_cell.angle_alpha   90.00
_cell.angle_beta   90.00
_cell.angle_gamma   90.00
#
_symmetry.space_group_name_H-M   'P 1'
#
loop_
_entity.id
_entity.type
_entity.pdbx_description
1 polymer ?
#
loop_
_entity_poly.entity_id
_entity_poly.type
_entity_poly.pdbx_seq_one_letter_code
_entity_poly.pdbx_strand_id
1 'polypeptide(L)'
;LQVHMLNPFVPEEEILFFLRRFVDIQGPGHKVLDAGGYWNCRRKYLARFRSNAALGGAVVHPPASFMIGSNRGYLFYPGQPGGCRRCGKEGHVVVNCPSMICRRCGVEGHVVSNCTAEITCNLCG
;
A
#
# COMPACT_ATOMS: atom_id res chain seq x y z
N LEU A 1 6.17 10.36 -3.85
CA LEU A 1 5.47 9.06 -3.66
C LEU A 1 4.11 9.12 -4.33
N GLN A 2 3.76 8.16 -5.18
CA GLN A 2 2.51 8.16 -5.94
C GLN A 2 1.61 7.01 -5.49
N VAL A 3 0.35 7.32 -5.22
CA VAL A 3 -0.68 6.34 -4.84
C VAL A 3 -1.73 6.28 -5.93
N HIS A 4 -2.15 5.08 -6.30
CA HIS A 4 -3.27 4.82 -7.18
C HIS A 4 -4.30 3.97 -6.44
N MET A 5 -5.49 4.50 -6.23
CA MET A 5 -6.60 3.73 -5.65
C MET A 5 -7.49 3.21 -6.77
N LEU A 6 -7.86 1.93 -6.71
CA LEU A 6 -8.83 1.37 -7.67
C LEU A 6 -10.24 1.91 -7.44
N ASN A 7 -10.59 2.18 -6.17
CA ASN A 7 -11.78 2.95 -5.84
C ASN A 7 -11.39 4.45 -5.74
N PRO A 8 -11.85 5.32 -6.66
CA PRO A 8 -11.53 6.74 -6.62
C PRO A 8 -12.18 7.50 -5.46
N PHE A 9 -13.24 6.94 -4.86
CA PHE A 9 -14.00 7.60 -3.81
C PHE A 9 -13.37 7.45 -2.41
N VAL A 10 -12.25 6.73 -2.29
CA VAL A 10 -11.53 6.64 -1.02
C VAL A 10 -11.08 8.04 -0.58
N PRO A 11 -11.52 8.50 0.61
CA PRO A 11 -11.12 9.78 1.15
C PRO A 11 -9.60 9.88 1.28
N GLU A 12 -9.07 11.08 1.06
CA GLU A 12 -7.64 11.32 1.22
C GLU A 12 -7.17 11.05 2.66
N GLU A 13 -8.01 11.32 3.65
CA GLU A 13 -7.70 11.10 5.06
C GLU A 13 -7.37 9.63 5.37
N GLU A 14 -8.09 8.68 4.78
CA GLU A 14 -7.81 7.25 4.95
C GLU A 14 -6.48 6.86 4.28
N ILE A 15 -6.19 7.44 3.11
CA ILE A 15 -4.92 7.23 2.40
C ILE A 15 -3.77 7.78 3.23
N LEU A 16 -3.92 8.99 3.79
CA LEU A 16 -2.92 9.61 4.65
C LEU A 16 -2.72 8.82 5.93
N PHE A 17 -3.79 8.33 6.55
CA PHE A 17 -3.72 7.49 7.75
C PHE A 17 -2.90 6.22 7.48
N PHE A 18 -3.13 5.55 6.35
CA PHE A 18 -2.32 4.41 5.91
C PHE A 18 -0.84 4.81 5.71
N LEU A 19 -0.58 5.84 4.91
CA LEU A 19 0.78 6.25 4.53
C LEU A 19 1.63 6.69 5.74
N ARG A 20 1.02 7.39 6.70
CA ARG A 20 1.71 7.91 7.90
C ARG A 20 2.33 6.81 8.78
N ARG A 21 1.83 5.57 8.69
CA ARG A 21 2.41 4.39 9.34
C ARG A 21 3.84 4.10 8.87
N PHE A 22 4.20 4.49 7.64
CA PHE A 22 5.49 4.19 7.03
C PHE A 22 6.35 5.44 6.79
N VAL A 23 5.73 6.54 6.35
CA VAL A 23 6.43 7.75 5.89
C VAL A 23 5.83 9.02 6.50
N ASP A 24 6.62 10.09 6.58
CA ASP A 24 6.13 11.42 6.95
C ASP A 24 5.63 12.14 5.70
N ILE A 25 4.31 12.28 5.55
CA ILE A 25 3.71 13.02 4.44
C ILE A 25 3.81 14.52 4.68
N GLN A 26 4.35 15.24 3.70
CA GLN A 26 4.53 16.69 3.72
C GLN A 26 3.42 17.34 2.88
N GLY A 27 2.41 17.90 3.55
CA GLY A 27 1.30 18.60 2.91
C GLY A 27 0.27 17.69 2.21
N PRO A 28 -0.66 18.29 1.45
CA PRO A 28 -1.74 17.58 0.79
C PRO A 28 -1.30 16.83 -0.48
N GLY A 29 -2.05 15.79 -0.82
CA GLY A 29 -1.88 15.02 -2.04
C GLY A 29 -2.37 15.77 -3.27
N HIS A 30 -1.57 15.77 -4.33
CA HIS A 30 -1.92 16.38 -5.60
C HIS A 30 -2.53 15.34 -6.53
N LYS A 31 -3.76 15.56 -6.99
CA LYS A 31 -4.41 14.71 -7.99
C LYS A 31 -3.64 14.77 -9.31
N VAL A 32 -3.34 13.62 -9.89
CA VAL A 32 -2.66 13.54 -11.18
C VAL A 32 -3.72 13.53 -12.27
N LEU A 33 -3.69 14.54 -13.13
CA LEU A 33 -4.56 14.62 -14.30
C LEU A 33 -3.83 14.03 -15.51
N ASP A 34 -4.58 13.47 -16.45
CA ASP A 34 -4.07 13.10 -17.76
C ASP A 34 -3.97 14.34 -18.69
N ALA A 35 -3.56 14.12 -19.95
CA ALA A 35 -3.42 15.19 -20.93
C ALA A 35 -4.75 15.91 -21.24
N GLY A 36 -5.89 15.25 -21.01
CA GLY A 36 -7.23 15.83 -21.17
C GLY A 36 -7.76 16.53 -19.91
N GLY A 37 -6.98 16.56 -18.82
CA GLY A 37 -7.41 17.15 -17.55
C GLY A 37 -8.27 16.23 -16.69
N TYR A 38 -8.46 14.96 -17.06
CA TYR A 38 -9.24 14.02 -16.27
C TYR A 38 -8.39 13.36 -15.19
N TRP A 39 -8.99 13.17 -14.01
CA TRP A 39 -8.30 12.53 -12.89
C TRP A 39 -8.17 11.02 -13.11
N ASN A 40 -6.94 10.52 -13.13
CA ASN A 40 -6.63 9.11 -13.36
C ASN A 40 -6.62 8.25 -12.07
N CYS A 41 -7.33 8.70 -11.04
CA CYS A 41 -7.37 8.05 -9.72
C CYS A 41 -6.00 7.97 -9.01
N ARG A 42 -4.99 8.73 -9.46
CA ARG A 42 -3.67 8.81 -8.81
C ARG A 42 -3.53 10.10 -8.01
N ARG A 43 -2.85 10.01 -6.88
CA ARG A 43 -2.44 11.14 -6.05
C ARG A 43 -0.93 11.09 -5.82
N LYS A 44 -0.26 12.22 -5.92
CA LYS A 44 1.17 12.38 -5.62
C LYS A 44 1.32 13.08 -4.27
N TYR A 45 2.16 12.50 -3.43
CA TYR A 45 2.52 13.01 -2.12
C TYR A 45 4.02 13.28 -2.07
N LEU A 46 4.38 14.40 -1.44
CA LEU A 46 5.74 14.60 -0.94
C LEU A 46 5.86 13.83 0.37
N ALA A 47 6.86 12.95 0.47
CA ALA A 47 7.00 12.05 1.59
C ALA A 47 8.47 11.97 2.00
N ARG A 48 8.72 12.07 3.30
CA ARG A 48 10.03 11.82 3.91
C ARG A 48 10.02 10.44 4.54
N PHE A 49 10.99 9.61 4.16
CA PHE A 49 11.16 8.29 4.71
C PHE A 49 11.90 8.36 6.05
N ARG A 50 11.44 7.58 7.04
CA ARG A 50 12.06 7.53 8.36
C ARG A 50 13.08 6.39 8.41
N SER A 51 14.30 6.69 8.83
CA SER A 51 15.30 5.67 9.17
C SER A 51 14.93 5.05 10.52
N ASN A 52 14.90 3.72 10.60
CA ASN A 52 14.69 3.03 11.87
C ASN A 52 16.05 2.59 12.44
N ALA A 53 16.45 3.19 13.57
CA ALA A 53 17.69 2.85 14.26
C ALA A 53 17.73 1.37 14.70
N ALA A 54 16.57 0.76 15.00
CA ALA A 54 16.47 -0.65 15.38
C ALA A 54 16.75 -1.64 14.23
N LEU A 55 16.67 -1.20 12.98
CA LEU A 55 16.98 -1.98 11.78
C LEU A 55 18.35 -1.60 11.19
N GLY A 56 19.29 -1.14 12.01
CA GLY A 56 20.62 -0.73 11.55
C GLY A 56 20.60 0.49 10.63
N GLY A 57 19.63 1.39 10.79
CA GLY A 57 19.45 2.57 9.95
C GLY A 57 18.64 2.33 8.67
N ALA A 58 18.18 1.09 8.45
CA ALA A 58 17.32 0.79 7.30
C ALA A 58 15.96 1.52 7.42
N VAL A 59 15.44 1.91 6.26
CA VAL A 59 14.15 2.59 6.12
C VAL A 59 13.04 1.56 6.06
N VAL A 60 11.94 1.82 6.76
CA VAL A 60 10.73 1.00 6.61
C VAL A 60 9.97 1.46 5.37
N HIS A 61 9.88 0.59 4.37
CA HIS A 61 9.24 0.89 3.10
C HIS A 61 7.74 0.53 3.14
N PRO A 62 6.83 1.41 2.65
CA PRO A 62 5.43 1.04 2.49
C PRO A 62 5.28 -0.02 1.38
N PRO A 63 4.32 -0.95 1.53
CA PRO A 63 4.12 -2.01 0.55
C PRO A 63 3.63 -1.45 -0.79
N ALA A 64 4.10 -2.04 -1.89
CA ALA A 64 3.74 -1.63 -3.26
C ALA A 64 2.27 -1.85 -3.60
N SER A 65 1.63 -2.83 -2.96
CA SER A 65 0.20 -3.06 -3.01
C SER A 65 -0.35 -3.14 -1.61
N PHE A 66 -1.44 -2.43 -1.35
CA PHE A 66 -2.05 -2.35 -0.03
C PHE A 66 -3.57 -2.33 -0.13
N MET A 67 -4.23 -2.42 1.02
CA MET A 67 -5.68 -2.29 1.14
C MET A 67 -6.05 -1.35 2.27
N ILE A 68 -7.11 -0.59 2.04
CA ILE A 68 -7.79 0.28 3.02
C ILE A 68 -9.24 -0.23 3.08
N GLY A 69 -9.58 -0.97 4.13
CA GLY A 69 -10.81 -1.77 4.14
C GLY A 69 -10.87 -2.72 2.94
N SER A 70 -11.93 -2.63 2.14
CA SER A 70 -12.12 -3.36 0.87
C SER A 70 -11.46 -2.68 -0.33
N ASN A 71 -10.92 -1.47 -0.17
CA ASN A 71 -10.39 -0.67 -1.26
C ASN A 71 -8.91 -0.98 -1.52
N ARG A 72 -8.63 -1.49 -2.71
CA ARG A 72 -7.27 -1.82 -3.11
C ARG A 72 -6.52 -0.60 -3.66
N GLY A 73 -5.27 -0.46 -3.21
CA GLY A 73 -4.36 0.60 -3.65
C GLY A 73 -3.00 0.05 -4.11
N TYR A 74 -2.36 0.83 -4.97
CA TYR A 74 -0.98 0.63 -5.41
C TYR A 74 -0.15 1.86 -5.11
N LEU A 75 1.10 1.64 -4.76
CA LEU A 75 2.04 2.67 -4.35
C LEU A 75 3.32 2.53 -5.13
N PHE A 76 3.79 3.64 -5.69
CA PHE A 76 5.00 3.73 -6.50
C PHE A 76 5.90 4.89 -6.08
N TYR A 77 7.20 4.65 -5.96
CA TYR A 77 8.23 5.69 -5.81
C TYR A 77 9.60 5.19 -6.32
N PRO A 78 10.51 6.08 -6.72
CA PRO A 78 11.87 5.71 -7.08
C PRO A 78 12.61 5.05 -5.92
N GLY A 79 13.30 3.94 -6.18
CA GLY A 79 14.01 3.18 -5.14
C GLY A 79 13.12 2.28 -4.28
N GLN A 80 11.86 2.08 -4.67
CA GLN A 80 10.98 1.13 -3.99
C GLN A 80 11.53 -0.29 -4.17
N PRO A 81 11.74 -1.04 -3.08
CA PRO A 81 12.24 -2.40 -3.17
C PRO A 81 11.24 -3.32 -3.87
N GLY A 82 11.78 -4.27 -4.63
CA GLY A 82 11.01 -5.28 -5.35
C GLY A 82 10.36 -6.28 -4.38
N GLY A 83 9.19 -5.92 -3.85
CA GLY A 83 8.40 -6.77 -2.97
C GLY A 83 7.49 -7.73 -3.74
N CYS A 84 7.36 -8.96 -3.23
CA CYS A 84 6.39 -9.93 -3.71
C CYS A 84 4.96 -9.38 -3.56
N ARG A 85 4.20 -9.28 -4.65
CA ARG A 85 2.82 -8.76 -4.61
C ARG A 85 1.81 -9.68 -3.89
N ARG A 86 2.25 -10.85 -3.40
CA ARG A 86 1.41 -11.78 -2.60
C ARG A 86 1.62 -11.57 -1.12
N CYS A 87 2.85 -11.62 -0.63
CA CYS A 87 3.17 -11.54 0.80
C CYS A 87 3.85 -10.23 1.25
N GLY A 88 4.21 -9.35 0.31
CA GLY A 88 4.89 -8.07 0.59
C GLY A 88 6.38 -8.18 0.90
N LYS A 89 6.92 -9.39 1.13
CA LYS A 89 8.34 -9.62 1.42
C LYS A 89 9.21 -9.45 0.17
N GLU A 90 10.43 -9.00 0.37
CA GLU A 90 11.44 -8.83 -0.68
C GLU A 90 12.11 -10.16 -1.04
N GLY A 91 12.88 -10.16 -2.13
CA GLY A 91 13.72 -11.31 -2.53
C GLY A 91 13.03 -12.37 -3.39
N HIS A 92 11.73 -12.24 -3.69
CA HIS A 92 11.04 -13.14 -4.61
C HIS A 92 9.85 -12.48 -5.33
N VAL A 93 9.46 -13.06 -6.47
CA VAL A 93 8.27 -12.68 -7.23
C VAL A 93 7.06 -13.53 -6.81
N VAL A 94 5.86 -13.09 -7.18
CA VAL A 94 4.59 -13.77 -6.84
C VAL A 94 4.59 -15.26 -7.20
N VAL A 95 5.19 -15.60 -8.34
CA VAL A 95 5.28 -16.98 -8.84
C VAL A 95 6.08 -17.87 -7.88
N ASN A 96 7.10 -17.31 -7.23
CA ASN A 96 8.00 -18.02 -6.31
C ASN A 96 7.67 -17.74 -4.84
N CYS A 97 6.45 -17.27 -4.54
CA CYS A 97 6.05 -16.95 -3.18
C CYS A 97 5.71 -18.21 -2.39
N PRO A 98 6.47 -18.54 -1.31
CA PRO A 98 6.24 -19.75 -0.53
C PRO A 98 4.95 -19.67 0.30
N SER A 99 4.57 -18.46 0.73
CA SER A 99 3.36 -18.25 1.51
C SER A 99 2.14 -18.03 0.63
N MET A 100 1.03 -18.71 0.96
CA MET A 100 -0.32 -18.37 0.49
C MET A 100 -0.98 -17.50 1.54
N ILE A 101 -0.92 -16.18 1.36
CA ILE A 101 -1.52 -15.21 2.30
C ILE A 101 -2.84 -14.71 1.73
N CYS A 102 -3.89 -14.77 2.54
CA CYS A 102 -5.18 -14.20 2.20
C CYS A 102 -5.04 -12.69 2.17
N ARG A 103 -5.28 -12.08 1.00
CA ARG A 103 -5.21 -10.63 0.89
C ARG A 103 -6.30 -9.92 1.69
N ARG A 104 -7.42 -10.59 2.00
CA ARG A 104 -8.54 -9.99 2.73
C ARG A 104 -8.22 -9.77 4.21
N CYS A 105 -7.76 -10.81 4.90
CA CYS A 105 -7.53 -10.80 6.35
C CYS A 105 -6.04 -10.86 6.75
N GLY A 106 -5.12 -11.01 5.79
CA GLY A 106 -3.68 -11.10 6.07
C GLY A 106 -3.21 -12.44 6.63
N VAL A 107 -4.12 -13.41 6.84
CA VAL A 107 -3.80 -14.72 7.42
C VAL A 107 -3.27 -15.68 6.35
N GLU A 108 -2.28 -16.50 6.70
CA GLU A 108 -1.74 -17.54 5.82
C GLU A 108 -2.67 -18.77 5.72
N GLY A 109 -2.54 -19.53 4.63
CA GLY A 109 -3.21 -20.83 4.46
C GLY A 109 -4.49 -20.82 3.61
N HIS A 110 -4.96 -19.65 3.14
CA HIS A 110 -6.10 -19.59 2.23
C HIS A 110 -6.04 -18.40 1.26
N VAL A 111 -6.83 -18.49 0.19
CA VAL A 111 -7.06 -17.40 -0.78
C VAL A 111 -8.32 -16.61 -0.43
N VAL A 112 -8.46 -15.42 -1.00
CA VAL A 112 -9.59 -14.52 -0.74
C VAL A 112 -10.96 -15.16 -0.97
N SER A 113 -11.07 -16.08 -1.95
CA SER A 113 -12.33 -16.80 -2.22
C SER A 113 -12.77 -17.70 -1.08
N ASN A 114 -11.83 -18.18 -0.27
CA ASN A 114 -12.07 -19.10 0.84
C ASN A 114 -11.97 -18.38 2.19
N CYS A 115 -11.97 -17.04 2.19
CA CYS A 115 -11.86 -16.24 3.39
C CYS A 115 -13.22 -16.13 4.09
N THR A 116 -13.33 -16.74 5.26
CA THR A 116 -14.51 -16.68 6.14
C THR A 116 -14.46 -15.55 7.16
N ALA A 117 -13.32 -14.87 7.28
CA ALA A 117 -13.18 -13.72 8.17
C ALA A 117 -14.10 -12.58 7.74
N GLU A 118 -14.74 -11.93 8.72
CA GLU A 118 -15.47 -10.69 8.51
C GLU A 118 -14.53 -9.61 7.98
N ILE A 119 -15.06 -8.71 7.14
CA ILE A 119 -14.27 -7.60 6.60
C ILE A 119 -14.03 -6.60 7.73
N THR A 120 -12.94 -6.77 8.45
CA THR A 120 -12.46 -5.78 9.41
C THR A 120 -11.59 -4.76 8.69
N CYS A 121 -11.59 -3.53 9.20
CA CYS A 121 -10.78 -2.49 8.61
C CYS A 121 -9.30 -2.70 9.00
N ASN A 122 -8.47 -3.00 8.00
CA ASN A 122 -7.01 -3.19 8.14
C ASN A 122 -6.26 -1.98 8.78
N LEU A 123 -6.96 -0.85 8.98
CA LEU A 123 -6.42 0.36 9.58
C LEU A 123 -6.70 0.48 11.08
N CYS A 124 -7.85 0.01 11.59
CA CYS A 124 -8.23 0.20 13.00
C CYS A 124 -8.19 -1.07 13.83
N GLY A 125 -8.13 -2.27 13.22
CA GLY A 125 -8.24 -3.54 13.94
C GLY A 125 -9.70 -3.89 14.20
#